data_AF-I1S6F4-F1
#
_entry.id   AF-I1S6F4-F1
#
_cell.length_a   1.000
_cell.length_b   1.000
_cell.length_c   1.000
_cell.angle_alpha   90.00
_cell.angle_beta   90.00
_cell.angle_gamma   90.00
#
_symmetry.space_group_name_H-M   'P 1'
#
loop_
_entity.id
_entity.type
_entity.pdbx_description
1 polymer ?
#
loop_
_entity_poly.entity_id
_entity_poly.type
_entity_poly.pdbx_seq_one_letter_code
_entity_poly.pdbx_strand_id
1 'polypeptide(L)'
;MPGRWDINPHLSGDEEIEVYLYNVKCDEAQALPCIKCGINVCEECRCYPRAAPPNARPDRRPHLRGRFELDNIMCLCEGCDNKTEEDIRGKFANQRCDCDIYTRWICVRCVNEERKTTRKYFAERTQMEWDWIVRYDVDFGDDCEPSKTLHDHVFERAFWCTCGRTVPHRTVPRCIWCRRRHLPETEWYQERLEIGSKHPFFDDNPNYPRWVSDENNKYPSPYPRLGYQSETNRYGEIRSE
;
A
#
# COMPACT_ATOMS: atom_id res chain seq x y z
N MET A 1 -12.92 -9.11 24.51
CA MET A 1 -12.55 -10.46 24.04
C MET A 1 -11.62 -10.32 22.84
N PRO A 2 -10.57 -11.15 22.73
CA PRO A 2 -9.75 -11.23 21.52
C PRO A 2 -10.53 -11.94 20.41
N GLY A 3 -10.31 -11.55 19.16
CA GLY A 3 -10.92 -12.24 18.00
C GLY A 3 -12.23 -11.67 17.50
N ARG A 4 -12.49 -10.37 17.70
CA ARG A 4 -13.57 -9.72 16.96
C ARG A 4 -13.14 -9.61 15.48
N TRP A 5 -13.97 -10.15 14.59
CA TRP A 5 -13.81 -10.15 13.13
C TRP A 5 -14.03 -8.74 12.59
N ASP A 6 -13.22 -7.80 13.06
CA ASP A 6 -13.43 -6.40 12.77
C ASP A 6 -12.80 -6.10 11.42
N ILE A 7 -13.62 -5.54 10.56
CA ILE A 7 -13.22 -4.87 9.33
C ILE A 7 -12.03 -3.98 9.66
N ASN A 8 -10.99 -3.97 8.82
CA ASN A 8 -9.83 -3.09 8.97
C ASN A 8 -10.32 -1.70 9.43
N PRO A 9 -9.88 -1.15 10.57
CA PRO A 9 -10.40 0.10 11.13
C PRO A 9 -10.34 1.29 10.17
N HIS A 10 -9.56 1.18 9.08
CA HIS A 10 -9.52 2.16 7.99
C HIS A 10 -10.62 2.03 6.93
N LEU A 11 -11.48 1.01 7.00
CA LEU A 11 -12.60 0.76 6.07
C LEU A 11 -13.96 1.10 6.68
N SER A 12 -14.09 1.12 8.01
CA SER A 12 -15.27 1.65 8.72
C SER A 12 -15.06 3.14 8.99
N GLY A 13 -15.80 3.99 8.29
CA GLY A 13 -15.68 5.45 8.38
C GLY A 13 -16.00 6.09 9.75
N ASP A 14 -16.40 5.29 10.74
CA ASP A 14 -16.85 5.74 12.06
C ASP A 14 -16.15 4.92 13.17
N GLU A 15 -14.89 5.24 13.47
CA GLU A 15 -14.34 5.01 14.81
C GLU A 15 -13.82 6.33 15.36
N GLU A 16 -13.97 6.50 16.68
CA GLU A 16 -13.45 7.64 17.44
C GLU A 16 -11.97 7.82 17.10
N ILE A 17 -11.67 8.84 16.31
CA ILE A 17 -10.31 9.33 16.18
C ILE A 17 -10.02 10.07 17.49
N GLU A 18 -9.70 9.34 18.56
CA GLU A 18 -8.93 9.92 19.64
C GLU A 18 -7.53 10.23 19.07
N VAL A 19 -7.42 11.39 18.41
CA VAL A 19 -6.15 11.96 17.98
C VAL A 19 -5.41 12.41 19.23
N TYR A 20 -4.80 11.48 19.97
CA TYR A 20 -3.78 11.85 20.94
C TYR A 20 -2.54 12.26 20.16
N LEU A 21 -2.52 13.54 19.79
CA LEU A 21 -1.35 14.23 19.25
C LEU A 21 -0.18 13.96 20.20
N TYR A 22 0.76 13.12 19.76
CA TYR A 22 1.99 12.80 20.50
C TYR A 22 2.73 14.09 20.92
N ASN A 23 2.65 15.13 20.08
CA ASN A 23 2.94 16.51 20.43
C ASN A 23 1.96 17.45 19.74
N VAL A 24 1.61 18.56 20.41
CA VAL A 24 0.84 19.67 19.80
C VAL A 24 1.70 20.51 18.84
N LYS A 25 3.03 20.30 18.87
CA LYS A 25 4.01 20.97 18.00
C LYS A 25 4.78 19.92 17.21
N CYS A 26 4.89 20.11 15.89
CA CYS A 26 5.74 19.26 15.06
C CYS A 26 7.21 19.37 15.49
N ASP A 27 7.89 18.23 15.54
CA ASP A 27 9.35 18.18 15.61
C ASP A 27 9.92 18.35 14.19
N GLU A 28 10.22 19.60 13.81
CA GLU A 28 10.75 19.93 12.48
C GLU A 28 12.13 19.32 12.22
N ALA A 29 12.92 19.07 13.28
CA ALA A 29 14.27 18.51 13.16
C ALA A 29 14.27 17.05 12.71
N GLN A 30 13.18 16.32 12.97
CA GLN A 30 12.99 14.93 12.56
C GLN A 30 12.01 14.78 11.39
N ALA A 31 11.56 15.88 10.79
CA ALA A 31 10.64 15.83 9.67
C ALA A 31 11.33 15.29 8.42
N LEU A 32 10.77 14.23 7.82
CA LEU A 32 11.26 13.66 6.57
C LEU A 32 10.39 14.13 5.39
N PRO A 33 10.95 14.23 4.18
CA PRO A 33 10.19 14.65 3.00
C PRO A 33 9.13 13.61 2.63
N CYS A 34 7.91 14.09 2.36
CA CYS A 34 6.85 13.27 1.78
C CYS A 34 7.32 12.67 0.45
N ILE A 35 7.22 11.35 0.30
CA ILE A 35 7.67 10.63 -0.90
C ILE A 35 7.00 11.09 -2.21
N LYS A 36 5.88 11.82 -2.12
CA LYS A 36 5.12 12.31 -3.28
C LYS A 36 5.38 13.77 -3.62
N CYS A 37 5.32 14.65 -2.63
CA CYS A 37 5.40 16.10 -2.86
C CYS A 37 6.66 16.76 -2.32
N GLY A 38 7.55 16.03 -1.65
CA GLY A 38 8.81 16.53 -1.11
C GLY A 38 8.69 17.46 0.11
N ILE A 39 7.48 17.86 0.50
CA ILE A 39 7.24 18.66 1.70
C ILE A 39 7.63 17.83 2.93
N ASN A 40 8.43 18.41 3.83
CA ASN A 40 8.79 17.77 5.09
C ASN A 40 7.55 17.58 5.98
N VAL A 41 7.39 16.37 6.50
CA VAL A 41 6.26 15.97 7.33
C VAL A 41 6.84 15.44 8.64
N CYS A 42 6.34 15.95 9.77
CA CYS A 42 6.69 15.42 11.09
C CYS A 42 5.92 14.11 11.36
N GLU A 43 6.36 13.31 12.34
CA GLU A 43 5.74 12.02 12.66
C GLU A 43 4.25 12.15 13.05
N GLU A 44 3.88 13.24 13.68
CA GLU A 44 2.50 13.57 14.06
C GLU A 44 1.62 13.86 12.82
N CYS A 45 2.22 14.41 11.76
CA CYS A 45 1.54 14.81 10.53
C CYS A 45 1.64 13.77 9.40
N ARG A 46 2.46 12.73 9.57
CA ARG A 46 2.58 11.60 8.65
C ARG A 46 1.27 10.82 8.63
N CYS A 47 0.84 10.42 7.44
CA CYS A 47 -0.30 9.54 7.28
C CYS A 47 0.18 8.08 7.31
N TYR A 48 -0.16 7.36 8.39
CA TYR A 48 0.10 5.93 8.55
C TYR A 48 -0.96 5.29 9.46
N PRO A 49 -1.13 3.95 9.41
CA PRO A 49 -1.95 3.25 10.39
C PRO A 49 -1.41 3.43 11.81
N ARG A 50 -2.16 4.16 12.66
CA ARG A 50 -1.83 4.34 14.09
C ARG A 50 -2.39 3.21 14.97
N ALA A 51 -3.31 2.41 14.44
CA ALA A 51 -3.83 1.22 15.09
C ALA A 51 -2.95 -0.01 14.80
N ALA A 52 -3.11 -1.04 15.62
CA ALA A 52 -2.41 -2.32 15.43
C ALA A 52 -2.77 -2.91 14.05
N PRO A 53 -1.80 -3.45 13.31
CA PRO A 53 -2.10 -4.31 12.17
C PRO A 53 -2.97 -5.47 12.65
N PRO A 54 -4.00 -5.89 11.89
CA PRO A 54 -4.78 -7.08 12.24
C PRO A 54 -3.91 -8.33 12.29
N ASN A 55 -4.05 -9.13 13.36
CA ASN A 55 -3.21 -10.33 13.57
C ASN A 55 -3.28 -11.36 12.44
N ALA A 56 -4.47 -11.56 11.88
CA ALA A 56 -4.63 -12.54 10.81
C ALA A 56 -4.14 -12.00 9.45
N ARG A 57 -4.18 -10.68 9.25
CA ARG A 57 -4.03 -10.02 7.94
C ARG A 57 -3.47 -8.61 8.11
N PRO A 58 -2.15 -8.47 8.35
CA PRO A 58 -1.50 -7.17 8.42
C PRO A 58 -1.59 -6.38 7.11
N ASP A 59 -1.71 -7.06 5.95
CA ASP A 59 -1.88 -6.47 4.63
C ASP A 59 -0.81 -5.41 4.30
N ARG A 60 0.46 -5.72 4.60
CA ARG A 60 1.60 -4.79 4.38
C ARG A 60 1.73 -4.36 2.93
N ARG A 61 1.46 -5.25 1.98
CA ARG A 61 1.58 -5.00 0.55
C ARG A 61 0.25 -4.45 0.02
N PRO A 62 0.25 -3.29 -0.67
CA PRO A 62 -0.99 -2.63 -1.04
C PRO A 62 -1.83 -3.36 -2.09
N HIS A 63 -1.24 -4.30 -2.82
CA HIS A 63 -1.92 -5.17 -3.78
C HIS A 63 -2.40 -6.51 -3.21
N LEU A 64 -1.99 -6.84 -1.98
CA LEU A 64 -2.33 -8.09 -1.32
C LEU A 64 -3.25 -7.80 -0.14
N ARG A 65 -4.50 -7.43 -0.43
CA ARG A 65 -5.51 -7.21 0.60
C ARG A 65 -6.18 -8.51 1.02
N GLY A 66 -6.54 -8.55 2.29
CA GLY A 66 -7.04 -9.69 3.05
C GLY A 66 -7.56 -10.90 2.26
N ARG A 67 -8.83 -10.93 1.87
CA ARG A 67 -9.45 -12.10 1.23
C ARG A 67 -9.03 -12.29 -0.24
N PHE A 68 -7.79 -11.94 -0.60
CA PHE A 68 -7.34 -11.88 -2.00
C PHE A 68 -8.15 -10.87 -2.82
N GLU A 69 -8.59 -9.79 -2.17
CA GLU A 69 -9.21 -8.67 -2.85
C GLU A 69 -8.12 -7.86 -3.55
N LEU A 70 -8.34 -7.53 -4.82
CA LEU A 70 -7.41 -6.73 -5.60
C LEU A 70 -7.55 -5.25 -5.22
N ASP A 71 -6.43 -4.60 -4.95
CA ASP A 71 -6.39 -3.16 -4.70
C ASP A 71 -5.05 -2.58 -5.16
N ASN A 72 -4.98 -1.26 -5.36
CA ASN A 72 -3.77 -0.50 -5.67
C ASN A 72 -2.90 -1.05 -6.82
N ILE A 73 -3.50 -1.80 -7.74
CA ILE A 73 -2.88 -2.29 -8.96
C ILE A 73 -3.45 -1.58 -10.19
N MET A 74 -2.64 -1.41 -11.22
CA MET A 74 -3.05 -0.99 -12.55
C MET A 74 -2.34 -1.81 -13.62
N CYS A 75 -3.04 -2.13 -14.69
CA CYS A 75 -2.46 -2.75 -15.89
C CYS A 75 -2.29 -1.69 -16.96
N LEU A 76 -1.17 -1.71 -17.70
CA LEU A 76 -0.87 -0.74 -18.74
C LEU A 76 -0.62 -1.45 -20.08
N CYS A 77 -1.06 -0.85 -21.17
CA CYS A 77 -0.64 -1.27 -22.51
C CYS A 77 0.81 -0.86 -22.73
N GLU A 78 1.49 -1.52 -23.67
CA GLU A 78 2.93 -1.33 -23.93
C GLU A 78 3.34 0.15 -24.06
N GLY A 79 2.58 0.95 -24.80
CA GLY A 79 2.87 2.38 -24.95
C GLY A 79 2.79 3.18 -23.64
N CYS A 80 1.77 2.92 -22.81
CA CYS A 80 1.64 3.58 -21.50
C CYS A 80 2.66 3.03 -20.49
N ASP A 81 3.02 1.75 -20.62
CA ASP A 81 4.02 1.07 -19.81
C ASP A 81 5.41 1.70 -20.04
N ASN A 82 5.81 1.86 -21.30
CA ASN A 82 7.09 2.47 -21.68
C ASN A 82 7.19 3.92 -21.20
N LYS A 83 6.13 4.71 -21.40
CA LYS A 83 6.07 6.08 -20.86
C LYS A 83 6.23 6.11 -19.35
N THR A 84 5.61 5.17 -18.65
CA THR A 84 5.71 5.06 -17.19
C THR A 84 7.13 4.69 -16.76
N GLU A 85 7.80 3.78 -17.47
CA GLU A 85 9.20 3.41 -17.21
C GLU A 85 10.16 4.58 -17.38
N GLU A 86 9.98 5.38 -18.44
CA GLU A 86 10.76 6.60 -18.67
C GLU A 86 10.56 7.60 -17.53
N ASP A 87 9.32 7.84 -17.12
CA ASP A 87 8.97 8.76 -16.05
C ASP A 87 9.57 8.38 -14.68
N ILE A 88 9.77 7.09 -14.41
CA ILE A 88 10.25 6.59 -13.12
C ILE A 88 11.73 6.20 -13.13
N ARG A 89 12.39 6.29 -14.28
CA ARG A 89 13.79 5.90 -14.45
C ARG A 89 14.68 6.68 -13.48
N GLY A 90 15.50 5.95 -12.73
CA GLY A 90 16.45 6.54 -11.78
C GLY A 90 15.83 7.13 -10.51
N LYS A 91 14.51 7.04 -10.31
CA LYS A 91 13.83 7.59 -9.11
C LYS A 91 13.76 6.61 -7.94
N PHE A 92 14.06 5.33 -8.18
CA PHE A 92 13.94 4.25 -7.20
C PHE A 92 15.16 3.35 -7.24
N ALA A 93 15.59 2.88 -6.06
CA ALA A 93 16.68 1.92 -5.94
C ALA A 93 16.26 0.52 -6.44
N ASN A 94 15.01 0.12 -6.18
CA ASN A 94 14.46 -1.17 -6.58
C ASN A 94 13.63 -1.06 -7.86
N GLN A 95 13.84 -1.99 -8.79
CA GLN A 95 13.10 -2.07 -10.06
C GLN A 95 11.63 -2.50 -9.88
N ARG A 96 11.35 -3.32 -8.87
CA ARG A 96 10.01 -3.81 -8.53
C ARG A 96 9.39 -2.97 -7.42
N CYS A 97 8.07 -3.03 -7.30
CA CYS A 97 7.34 -2.40 -6.20
C CYS A 97 7.76 -3.01 -4.86
N ASP A 98 8.17 -2.15 -3.93
CA ASP A 98 8.45 -2.49 -2.53
C ASP A 98 7.56 -1.69 -1.57
N CYS A 99 6.45 -1.12 -2.06
CA CYS A 99 5.56 -0.32 -1.23
C CYS A 99 5.04 -1.14 -0.05
N ASP A 100 5.01 -0.49 1.10
CA ASP A 100 4.50 -1.05 2.35
C ASP A 100 3.65 0.01 3.05
N ILE A 101 2.42 -0.34 3.42
CA ILE A 101 1.45 0.59 4.02
C ILE A 101 2.02 1.24 5.29
N TYR A 102 2.86 0.51 6.04
CA TYR A 102 3.31 0.92 7.37
C TYR A 102 4.60 1.75 7.36
N THR A 103 5.45 1.60 6.34
CA THR A 103 6.78 2.24 6.32
C THR A 103 6.85 3.52 5.48
N ARG A 104 5.76 3.89 4.79
CA ARG A 104 5.74 5.06 3.91
C ARG A 104 5.71 6.37 4.69
N TRP A 105 6.63 7.27 4.35
CA TRP A 105 6.58 8.66 4.79
C TRP A 105 5.81 9.51 3.78
N ILE A 106 4.53 9.77 4.08
CA ILE A 106 3.61 10.44 3.16
C ILE A 106 2.66 11.38 3.90
N CYS A 107 2.38 12.55 3.33
CA CYS A 107 1.43 13.49 3.91
C CYS A 107 -0.03 13.08 3.63
N VAL A 108 -0.95 13.55 4.48
CA VAL A 108 -2.40 13.29 4.37
C VAL A 108 -2.96 13.69 2.99
N ARG A 109 -2.51 14.83 2.45
CA ARG A 109 -2.94 15.30 1.11
C ARG A 109 -2.63 14.27 0.03
N CYS A 110 -1.38 13.80 -0.02
CA CYS A 110 -0.95 12.85 -1.04
C CYS A 110 -1.58 11.47 -0.84
N VAL A 111 -1.80 11.00 0.39
CA VAL A 111 -2.56 9.74 0.60
C VAL A 111 -3.99 9.86 0.10
N ASN A 112 -4.65 11.00 0.33
CA ASN A 112 -6.01 11.22 -0.17
C ASN A 112 -6.07 11.24 -1.70
N GLU A 113 -5.07 11.82 -2.36
CA GLU A 113 -4.93 11.78 -3.82
C GLU A 113 -4.70 10.35 -4.34
N GLU A 114 -3.86 9.55 -3.66
CA GLU A 114 -3.67 8.13 -4.00
C GLU A 114 -4.97 7.34 -3.89
N ARG A 115 -5.70 7.49 -2.79
CA ARG A 115 -7.00 6.83 -2.58
C ARG A 115 -8.00 7.20 -3.66
N LYS A 116 -8.06 8.50 -4.03
CA LYS A 116 -8.91 8.98 -5.13
C LYS A 116 -8.50 8.36 -6.47
N THR A 117 -7.19 8.29 -6.74
CA THR A 117 -6.64 7.73 -7.98
C THR A 117 -6.96 6.25 -8.09
N THR A 118 -6.73 5.47 -7.02
CA THR A 118 -7.06 4.05 -6.98
C THR A 118 -8.54 3.81 -7.20
N ARG A 119 -9.42 4.49 -6.45
CA ARG A 119 -10.88 4.36 -6.61
C ARG A 119 -11.33 4.70 -8.02
N LYS A 120 -10.81 5.78 -8.60
CA LYS A 120 -11.12 6.21 -9.98
C LYS A 120 -10.69 5.15 -10.99
N TYR A 121 -9.48 4.62 -10.87
CA TYR A 121 -8.99 3.58 -11.77
C TYR A 121 -9.86 2.32 -11.70
N PHE A 122 -10.16 1.82 -10.50
CA PHE A 122 -11.03 0.65 -10.34
C PHE A 122 -12.44 0.89 -10.90
N ALA A 123 -13.01 2.09 -10.69
CA ALA A 123 -14.34 2.41 -11.21
C ALA A 123 -14.38 2.55 -12.74
N GLU A 124 -13.35 3.14 -13.36
CA GLU A 124 -13.39 3.50 -14.79
C GLU A 124 -12.66 2.51 -15.71
N ARG A 125 -11.72 1.72 -15.16
CA ARG A 125 -10.78 0.88 -15.91
C ARG A 125 -10.79 -0.58 -15.46
N THR A 126 -11.77 -0.97 -14.66
CA THR A 126 -12.00 -2.38 -14.31
C THR A 126 -13.48 -2.71 -14.33
N GLN A 127 -13.82 -3.99 -14.54
CA GLN A 127 -15.20 -4.49 -14.51
C GLN A 127 -15.21 -5.89 -13.90
N MET A 128 -16.23 -6.20 -13.10
CA MET A 128 -16.41 -7.53 -12.51
C MET A 128 -17.06 -8.48 -13.51
N GLU A 129 -16.79 -9.78 -13.40
CA GLU A 129 -17.30 -10.81 -14.30
C GLU A 129 -18.80 -10.70 -14.64
N TRP A 130 -19.67 -10.40 -13.69
CA TRP A 130 -21.10 -10.22 -13.96
C TRP A 130 -21.44 -8.98 -14.80
N ASP A 131 -20.57 -7.98 -14.87
CA ASP A 131 -20.78 -6.78 -15.68
C ASP A 131 -20.27 -6.95 -17.12
N TRP A 132 -19.29 -7.82 -17.36
CA TRP A 132 -18.69 -8.03 -18.69
C TRP A 132 -19.00 -9.38 -19.35
N ILE A 133 -19.33 -10.44 -18.59
CA ILE A 133 -19.69 -11.77 -19.10
C ILE A 133 -21.19 -11.86 -19.48
N VAL A 134 -22.07 -11.02 -18.93
CA VAL A 134 -23.55 -11.19 -19.03
C VAL A 134 -24.18 -10.62 -20.31
N ARG A 135 -23.41 -10.39 -21.38
CA ARG A 135 -23.99 -10.12 -22.71
C ARG A 135 -24.21 -11.43 -23.46
N TYR A 136 -25.19 -12.20 -23.00
CA TYR A 136 -25.63 -13.49 -23.57
C TYR A 136 -26.19 -13.39 -25.01
N ASP A 137 -26.33 -12.18 -25.52
CA ASP A 137 -26.92 -11.79 -26.80
C ASP A 137 -25.90 -11.34 -27.85
N VAL A 138 -24.60 -11.38 -27.53
CA VAL A 138 -23.53 -10.99 -28.46
C VAL A 138 -22.55 -12.15 -28.62
N ASP A 139 -22.54 -12.74 -29.82
CA ASP A 139 -21.52 -13.69 -30.26
C ASP A 139 -20.21 -12.93 -30.46
N PHE A 140 -19.52 -12.77 -29.35
CA PHE A 140 -18.20 -12.17 -29.27
C PHE A 140 -17.21 -13.18 -29.83
N GLY A 141 -17.02 -13.18 -31.15
CA GLY A 141 -16.01 -14.01 -31.83
C GLY A 141 -14.62 -13.85 -31.19
N ASP A 142 -13.67 -14.72 -31.57
CA ASP A 142 -12.32 -14.91 -30.98
C ASP A 142 -11.52 -13.63 -30.63
N ASP A 143 -11.89 -12.45 -31.16
CA ASP A 143 -11.26 -11.14 -30.88
C ASP A 143 -11.78 -10.42 -29.62
N CYS A 144 -12.69 -11.03 -28.87
CA CYS A 144 -13.32 -10.44 -27.68
C CYS A 144 -12.80 -11.00 -26.36
N GLU A 145 -11.60 -11.58 -26.37
CA GLU A 145 -10.92 -11.90 -25.12
C GLU A 145 -10.85 -10.64 -24.25
N PRO A 146 -11.26 -10.72 -22.98
CA PRO A 146 -11.19 -9.60 -22.08
C PRO A 146 -9.77 -9.06 -22.01
N SER A 147 -9.67 -7.74 -21.87
CA SER A 147 -8.45 -7.16 -21.33
C SER A 147 -8.09 -7.86 -20.02
N LYS A 148 -6.81 -8.21 -19.81
CA LYS A 148 -6.28 -9.00 -18.67
C LYS A 148 -7.25 -9.19 -17.49
N THR A 149 -7.67 -10.43 -17.27
CA THR A 149 -8.47 -10.82 -16.10
C THR A 149 -7.58 -11.25 -14.93
N LEU A 150 -8.01 -10.93 -13.72
CA LEU A 150 -7.38 -11.32 -12.46
C LEU A 150 -8.45 -11.81 -11.47
N HIS A 151 -8.08 -12.76 -10.62
CA HIS A 151 -8.94 -13.24 -9.55
C HIS A 151 -9.03 -12.19 -8.43
N ASP A 152 -10.24 -11.70 -8.17
CA ASP A 152 -10.60 -10.74 -7.13
C ASP A 152 -11.58 -11.40 -6.15
N HIS A 153 -11.04 -11.84 -5.02
CA HIS A 153 -11.74 -12.62 -3.99
C HIS A 153 -12.29 -13.96 -4.50
N VAL A 154 -13.56 -14.02 -4.92
CA VAL A 154 -14.22 -15.25 -5.43
C VAL A 154 -14.63 -15.13 -6.90
N PHE A 155 -14.28 -14.00 -7.54
CA PHE A 155 -14.76 -13.61 -8.85
C PHE A 155 -13.61 -13.14 -9.72
N GLU A 156 -13.83 -13.04 -11.03
CA GLU A 156 -12.87 -12.40 -11.93
C GLU A 156 -13.16 -10.91 -12.11
N ARG A 157 -12.07 -10.14 -12.25
CA ARG A 157 -12.11 -8.73 -12.63
C ARG A 157 -11.26 -8.52 -13.86
N ALA A 158 -11.84 -7.92 -14.90
CA ALA A 158 -11.13 -7.49 -16.10
C ALA A 158 -10.48 -6.12 -15.86
N PHE A 159 -9.27 -5.92 -16.40
CA PHE A 159 -8.47 -4.70 -16.24
C PHE A 159 -8.12 -4.10 -17.58
N TRP A 160 -8.35 -2.80 -17.78
CA TRP A 160 -7.93 -2.05 -18.96
C TRP A 160 -6.78 -1.10 -18.65
N CYS A 161 -6.06 -0.70 -19.69
CA CYS A 161 -5.06 0.36 -19.59
C CYS A 161 -5.70 1.67 -19.11
N THR A 162 -4.92 2.54 -18.48
CA THR A 162 -5.35 3.90 -18.12
C THR A 162 -5.85 4.72 -19.32
N CYS A 163 -5.37 4.42 -20.54
CA CYS A 163 -5.85 5.00 -21.80
C CYS A 163 -7.11 4.33 -22.37
N GLY A 164 -7.66 3.32 -21.71
CA GLY A 164 -8.86 2.57 -22.12
C GLY A 164 -8.61 1.41 -23.08
N ARG A 165 -7.37 1.22 -23.59
CA ARG A 165 -7.03 0.08 -24.45
C ARG A 165 -6.97 -1.23 -23.67
N THR A 166 -7.18 -2.34 -24.38
CA THR A 166 -6.93 -3.68 -23.86
C THR A 166 -5.46 -3.88 -23.51
N VAL A 167 -5.20 -4.79 -22.58
CA VAL A 167 -3.86 -5.18 -22.15
C VAL A 167 -3.68 -6.70 -22.29
N PRO A 168 -2.52 -7.17 -22.76
CA PRO A 168 -2.23 -8.61 -22.82
C PRO A 168 -2.32 -9.29 -21.44
N HIS A 169 -2.78 -10.53 -21.38
CA HIS A 169 -2.84 -11.31 -20.12
C HIS A 169 -1.48 -11.44 -19.42
N ARG A 170 -0.38 -11.49 -20.18
CA ARG A 170 0.99 -11.52 -19.65
C ARG A 170 1.47 -10.22 -19.01
N THR A 171 0.70 -9.14 -19.09
CA THR A 171 1.06 -7.84 -18.52
C THR A 171 1.21 -7.96 -17.01
N VAL A 172 2.39 -7.66 -16.47
CA VAL A 172 2.59 -7.62 -15.01
C VAL A 172 1.96 -6.33 -14.46
N PRO A 173 1.04 -6.41 -13.48
CA PRO A 173 0.42 -5.24 -12.88
C PRO A 173 1.44 -4.32 -12.21
N ARG A 174 1.14 -3.02 -12.18
CA ARG A 174 1.92 -1.98 -11.51
C ARG A 174 1.21 -1.47 -10.28
N CYS A 175 1.99 -1.00 -9.32
CA CYS A 175 1.46 -0.33 -8.15
C CYS A 175 0.95 1.05 -8.53
N ILE A 176 -0.30 1.38 -8.20
CA ILE A 176 -0.83 2.73 -8.42
C ILE A 176 -0.02 3.78 -7.63
N TRP A 177 0.52 3.41 -6.47
CA TRP A 177 1.29 4.32 -5.63
C TRP A 177 2.66 4.65 -6.23
N CYS A 178 3.54 3.67 -6.44
CA CYS A 178 4.89 3.95 -6.94
C CYS A 178 5.04 3.82 -8.46
N ARG A 179 4.00 3.37 -9.17
CA ARG A 179 4.00 3.07 -10.61
C ARG A 179 4.96 1.97 -11.07
N ARG A 180 5.75 1.36 -10.18
CA ARG A 180 6.62 0.22 -10.50
C ARG A 180 5.82 -1.06 -10.65
N ARG A 181 6.37 -2.02 -11.41
CA ARG A 181 5.78 -3.36 -11.58
C ARG A 181 5.81 -4.12 -10.26
N HIS A 182 4.71 -4.78 -9.93
CA HIS A 182 4.69 -5.80 -8.88
C HIS A 182 5.50 -7.03 -9.31
N LEU A 183 5.56 -8.02 -8.43
CA LEU A 183 5.86 -9.39 -8.83
C LEU A 183 4.77 -9.91 -9.78
N PRO A 184 5.07 -10.88 -10.65
CA PRO A 184 4.06 -11.63 -11.39
C PRO A 184 3.00 -12.23 -10.45
N GLU A 185 1.76 -12.36 -10.91
CA GLU A 185 0.65 -12.88 -10.09
C GLU A 185 0.91 -14.28 -9.53
N THR A 186 1.65 -15.11 -10.26
CA THR A 186 2.05 -16.44 -9.82
C THR A 186 2.88 -16.43 -8.54
N GLU A 187 3.50 -15.29 -8.21
CA GLU A 187 4.35 -15.11 -7.03
C GLU A 187 3.63 -14.37 -5.88
N TRP A 188 2.41 -13.86 -6.09
CA TRP A 188 1.70 -13.06 -5.09
C TRP A 188 1.36 -13.84 -3.82
N TYR A 189 1.07 -15.14 -3.96
CA TYR A 189 0.85 -16.00 -2.81
C TYR A 189 2.13 -16.12 -1.96
N GLN A 190 3.29 -16.28 -2.60
CA GLN A 190 4.57 -16.35 -1.90
C GLN A 190 4.90 -15.01 -1.23
N GLU A 191 4.73 -13.89 -1.94
CA GLU A 191 4.93 -12.54 -1.38
C GLU A 191 4.03 -12.29 -0.16
N ARG A 192 2.80 -12.79 -0.18
CA ARG A 192 1.90 -12.73 0.97
C ARG A 192 2.48 -13.50 2.16
N LEU A 193 2.97 -14.72 1.97
CA LEU A 193 3.55 -15.52 3.05
C LEU A 193 4.83 -14.89 3.62
N GLU A 194 5.68 -14.35 2.74
CA GLU A 194 6.99 -13.84 3.15
C GLU A 194 6.94 -12.44 3.75
N ILE A 195 6.02 -11.60 3.30
CA ILE A 195 5.97 -10.18 3.64
C ILE A 195 4.56 -9.76 4.05
N GLY A 196 3.57 -9.95 3.17
CA GLY A 196 2.23 -9.38 3.35
C GLY A 196 1.51 -9.79 4.65
N SER A 197 1.74 -11.03 5.09
CA SER A 197 1.14 -11.65 6.28
C SER A 197 1.97 -11.48 7.55
N LYS A 198 3.22 -11.01 7.45
CA LYS A 198 4.06 -10.77 8.62
C LYS A 198 3.72 -9.42 9.23
N HIS A 199 3.74 -9.34 10.57
CA HIS A 199 3.66 -8.04 11.22
C HIS A 199 4.93 -7.23 10.97
N PRO A 200 4.81 -5.90 10.80
CA PRO A 200 5.96 -5.00 10.67
C PRO A 200 6.85 -4.96 11.92
N PHE A 201 6.39 -5.51 13.05
CA PHE A 201 7.11 -5.55 14.34
C PHE A 201 8.32 -6.50 14.38
N PHE A 202 8.40 -7.44 13.44
CA PHE A 202 9.46 -8.46 13.41
C PHE A 202 10.64 -8.09 12.53
N ASP A 203 10.58 -6.93 11.87
CA ASP A 203 11.73 -6.39 11.17
C ASP A 203 12.53 -5.60 12.22
N ASP A 204 13.81 -5.90 12.42
CA ASP A 204 14.76 -5.08 13.20
C ASP A 204 14.98 -3.72 12.48
N ASN A 205 13.90 -2.98 12.27
CA ASN A 205 13.86 -1.75 11.52
C ASN A 205 13.80 -0.58 12.52
N PRO A 206 14.91 0.15 12.74
CA PRO A 206 14.95 1.29 13.64
C PRO A 206 14.09 2.47 13.17
N ASN A 207 13.57 2.41 11.94
CA ASN A 207 12.68 3.42 11.36
C ASN A 207 11.19 3.07 11.49
N TYR A 208 10.86 2.15 12.40
CA TYR A 208 9.49 1.78 12.70
C TYR A 208 9.24 1.90 14.22
N PRO A 209 8.02 2.29 14.67
CA PRO A 209 7.63 2.05 16.04
C PRO A 209 7.90 0.60 16.40
N ARG A 210 8.76 0.35 17.37
CA ARG A 210 8.65 -0.92 18.08
C ARG A 210 7.26 -0.92 18.68
N TRP A 211 6.46 -1.90 18.28
CA TRP A 211 5.18 -2.10 18.93
C TRP A 211 5.44 -2.71 20.28
N VAL A 212 5.59 -1.82 21.25
CA VAL A 212 5.49 -2.18 22.64
C VAL A 212 4.03 -2.53 22.84
N SER A 213 3.74 -3.69 23.36
CA SER A 213 2.41 -4.01 23.87
C SER A 213 2.50 -4.16 25.38
N ASP A 214 1.43 -3.80 26.09
CA ASP A 214 1.29 -4.16 27.49
C ASP A 214 1.11 -5.68 27.64
N GLU A 215 1.01 -6.16 28.88
CA GLU A 215 0.79 -7.56 29.22
C GLU A 215 -0.51 -8.14 28.60
N ASN A 216 -1.41 -7.29 28.10
CA ASN A 216 -2.69 -7.66 27.48
C ASN A 216 -2.67 -7.54 25.94
N ASN A 217 -1.50 -7.42 25.32
CA ASN A 217 -1.33 -7.18 23.87
C ASN A 217 -1.97 -5.87 23.37
N LYS A 218 -2.23 -4.90 24.25
CA LYS A 218 -2.71 -3.57 23.85
C LYS A 218 -1.52 -2.64 23.64
N TYR A 219 -1.66 -1.71 22.69
CA TYR A 219 -0.65 -0.67 22.54
C TYR A 219 -0.65 0.23 23.78
N PRO A 220 0.52 0.57 24.35
CA PRO A 220 0.61 1.45 25.50
C PRO A 220 0.05 2.83 25.15
N SER A 221 -0.68 3.37 26.12
CA SER A 221 -1.20 4.72 26.12
C SER A 221 -0.50 5.53 27.22
N PRO A 222 0.11 6.69 26.90
CA PRO A 222 0.22 7.29 25.56
C PRO A 222 1.19 6.51 24.65
N TYR A 223 0.99 6.65 23.32
CA TYR A 223 1.82 6.02 22.29
C TYR A 223 3.31 6.38 22.51
N PRO A 224 4.25 5.42 22.62
CA PRO A 224 5.67 5.71 22.83
C PRO A 224 6.29 6.45 21.63
N ARG A 225 7.30 7.29 21.92
CA ARG A 225 8.09 7.99 20.88
C ARG A 225 8.74 6.97 19.96
N LEU A 226 8.69 7.23 18.67
CA LEU A 226 9.37 6.41 17.68
C LEU A 226 10.85 6.72 17.75
N GLY A 227 11.65 5.74 18.16
CA GLY A 227 13.10 5.86 18.33
C GLY A 227 13.86 5.87 17.00
N TYR A 228 13.53 6.80 16.10
CA TYR A 228 14.27 7.01 14.86
C TYR A 228 15.73 7.33 15.20
N GLN A 229 16.65 6.47 14.79
CA GLN A 229 18.06 6.84 14.75
C GLN A 229 18.27 7.72 13.52
N SER A 230 18.31 9.04 13.73
CA SER A 230 18.87 9.93 12.71
C SER A 230 20.34 9.53 12.48
N GLU A 231 20.79 9.49 11.23
CA GLU A 231 22.19 9.16 10.89
C GLU A 231 23.21 10.07 11.59
N THR A 232 22.77 11.21 12.12
CA THR A 232 23.54 12.10 13.00
C THR A 232 23.97 11.49 14.34
N ASN A 233 23.34 10.41 14.82
CA ASN A 233 23.68 9.76 16.10
C ASN A 233 24.70 8.61 15.97
N ARG A 234 25.18 8.26 14.77
CA ARG A 234 26.22 7.21 14.62
C ARG A 234 27.64 7.66 14.95
N TYR A 235 27.89 8.95 15.10
CA TYR A 235 29.25 9.51 15.31
C TYR A 235 29.44 10.21 16.66
N GLY A 236 28.49 10.04 17.60
CA GLY A 236 28.45 10.81 18.84
C GLY A 236 28.79 10.02 20.10
N GLU A 237 29.74 9.08 20.08
CA GLU A 237 30.25 8.47 21.32
C GLU A 237 31.65 7.84 21.11
N ILE A 238 32.67 8.67 20.88
CA ILE A 238 34.02 8.31 21.29
C ILE A 238 34.13 8.69 22.75
N ARG A 239 33.90 7.73 23.64
CA ARG A 239 34.15 7.85 25.07
C ARG A 239 35.63 8.13 25.28
N SER A 240 35.91 9.32 25.80
CA SER A 240 37.20 9.67 26.39
C SER A 240 37.19 9.16 27.83
N GLU A 241 38.01 8.15 28.10
CA GLU A 241 38.72 7.94 29.37
C GLU A 241 40.15 7.56 29.03
#